data_AF-A0A1F7T8V9-F1
#
_entry.id   AF-A0A1F7T8V9-F1
#
_cell.length_a   1.000
_cell.length_b   1.000
_cell.length_c   1.000
_cell.angle_alpha   90.00
_cell.angle_beta   90.00
_cell.angle_gamma   90.00
#
_symmetry.space_group_name_H-M   'P 1'
#
loop_
_entity.id
_entity.type
_entity.pdbx_description
1 polymer ?
#
loop_
_entity_poly.entity_id
_entity_poly.type
_entity_poly.pdbx_seq_one_letter_code
_entity_poly.pdbx_strand_id
1 'polypeptide(L)'
;MKRLLLRPLAWLGALALLPACWAVGAALAGTAPGALLHPGRGVPGFLLVPEGWALLGGALAYLLWHRLRPPEFLYTFTHELTHLAFALLMGKRVSRFEVARGSGQVALSGTNPLITLAPYFFPLLAALALAAGALLGLAVRAPWVRWLTAFAVGLGLALHVVMTRRALGSAQPDIDRGGRLFSWTVIALAGGVFAGGAALGAAGGAGALALFAGRVAGELVSAYAWTGRELMIGLGFLAGRLGALR
;
A
#
# COMPACT_ATOMS: atom_id res chain seq x y z
N MET A 1 -4.02 -0.98 -32.94
CA MET A 1 -2.54 -1.05 -33.00
C MET A 1 -1.83 -0.42 -31.78
N LYS A 2 -2.09 0.84 -31.37
CA LYS A 2 -1.44 1.45 -30.19
C LYS A 2 -1.55 0.65 -28.87
N ARG A 3 -2.71 0.04 -28.58
CA ARG A 3 -2.91 -0.81 -27.37
C ARG A 3 -2.11 -2.12 -27.38
N LEU A 4 -1.74 -2.67 -28.54
CA LEU A 4 -0.96 -3.91 -28.62
C LEU A 4 0.54 -3.65 -28.34
N LEU A 5 1.07 -2.52 -28.81
CA LEU A 5 2.47 -2.13 -28.63
C LEU A 5 2.81 -1.66 -27.20
N LEU A 6 1.81 -1.16 -26.45
CA LEU A 6 1.99 -0.71 -25.06
C LEU A 6 1.98 -1.87 -24.05
N ARG A 7 1.47 -3.05 -24.42
CA ARG A 7 1.42 -4.22 -23.54
C ARG A 7 2.81 -4.73 -23.16
N PRO A 8 3.75 -4.99 -24.09
CA PRO A 8 5.11 -5.40 -23.74
C PRO A 8 5.79 -4.42 -22.80
N LEU A 9 5.61 -3.12 -23.02
CA LEU A 9 6.18 -2.08 -22.17
C LEU A 9 5.59 -2.11 -20.74
N ALA A 10 4.28 -2.30 -20.61
CA ALA A 10 3.65 -2.46 -19.30
C ALA A 10 4.15 -3.71 -18.55
N TRP A 11 4.39 -4.80 -19.28
CA TRP A 11 4.96 -6.03 -18.71
C TRP A 11 6.40 -5.85 -18.28
N LEU A 12 7.24 -5.23 -19.11
CA LEU A 12 8.62 -4.89 -18.75
C LEU A 12 8.66 -3.96 -17.54
N GLY A 13 7.78 -2.95 -17.49
CA GLY A 13 7.63 -2.08 -16.33
C GLY A 13 7.23 -2.85 -15.08
N ALA A 14 6.29 -3.80 -15.19
CA ALA A 14 5.89 -4.64 -14.07
C ALA A 14 7.05 -5.53 -13.58
N LEU A 15 7.76 -6.20 -14.48
CA LEU A 15 8.91 -7.05 -14.16
C LEU A 15 10.03 -6.25 -13.49
N ALA A 16 10.30 -5.04 -14.00
CA ALA A 16 11.30 -4.14 -13.43
C ALA A 16 10.94 -3.68 -12.01
N LEU A 17 9.65 -3.68 -11.62
CA LEU A 17 9.18 -3.29 -10.30
C LEU A 17 9.07 -4.47 -9.30
N LEU A 18 9.18 -5.72 -9.75
CA LEU A 18 9.10 -6.89 -8.85
C LEU A 18 10.20 -6.91 -7.77
N PRO A 19 11.49 -6.59 -8.07
CA PRO A 19 12.50 -6.50 -7.03
C PRO A 19 12.17 -5.45 -5.96
N ALA A 20 11.53 -4.34 -6.35
CA ALA A 20 11.07 -3.33 -5.41
C ALA A 20 9.91 -3.84 -4.53
N CYS A 21 8.98 -4.63 -5.07
CA CYS A 21 7.93 -5.27 -4.29
C CYS A 21 8.52 -6.20 -3.24
N TRP A 22 9.50 -7.02 -3.63
CA TRP A 22 10.25 -7.86 -2.71
C TRP A 22 10.91 -7.03 -1.61
N ALA A 23 11.62 -5.96 -1.98
CA ALA A 23 12.33 -5.11 -1.04
C ALA A 23 11.38 -4.50 0.02
N VAL A 24 10.22 -4.01 -0.40
CA VAL A 24 9.20 -3.49 0.52
C VAL A 24 8.65 -4.59 1.42
N GLY A 25 8.36 -5.78 0.87
CA GLY A 25 7.91 -6.93 1.66
C GLY A 25 8.93 -7.38 2.70
N ALA A 26 10.20 -7.49 2.32
CA ALA A 26 11.31 -7.84 3.21
C ALA A 26 11.51 -6.77 4.31
N ALA A 27 11.44 -5.49 3.95
CA ALA A 27 11.54 -4.39 4.91
C ALA A 27 10.37 -4.37 5.91
N LEU A 28 9.15 -4.71 5.47
CA LEU A 28 8.00 -4.89 6.35
C LEU A 28 8.23 -6.07 7.31
N ALA A 29 8.62 -7.24 6.77
CA ALA A 29 8.89 -8.43 7.57
C ALA A 29 10.00 -8.20 8.62
N GLY A 30 11.03 -7.42 8.27
CA GLY A 30 12.13 -7.08 9.16
C GLY A 30 11.82 -5.99 10.19
N THR A 31 10.80 -5.15 9.97
CA THR A 31 10.44 -4.05 10.90
C THR A 31 9.24 -4.40 11.78
N ALA A 32 8.25 -5.11 11.23
CA ALA A 32 6.96 -5.35 11.89
C ALA A 32 7.09 -6.04 13.27
N PRO A 33 7.93 -7.07 13.47
CA PRO A 33 8.07 -7.69 14.79
C PRO A 33 8.53 -6.70 15.86
N GLY A 34 9.53 -5.85 15.56
CA GLY A 34 10.04 -4.86 16.51
C GLY A 34 9.06 -3.71 16.80
N ALA A 35 8.15 -3.42 15.86
CA ALA A 35 7.13 -2.39 16.04
C ALA A 35 5.87 -2.91 16.75
N LEU A 36 5.52 -4.18 16.56
CA LEU A 36 4.26 -4.76 17.04
C LEU A 36 4.42 -5.60 18.30
N LEU A 37 5.61 -6.11 18.59
CA LEU A 37 5.82 -7.09 19.65
C LEU A 37 6.78 -6.59 20.72
N HIS A 38 6.54 -7.02 21.95
CA HIS A 38 7.46 -6.87 23.08
C HIS A 38 7.68 -8.24 23.75
N PRO A 39 8.84 -8.43 24.43
CA PRO A 39 9.09 -9.65 25.18
C PRO A 39 8.09 -9.81 26.34
N GLY A 40 7.53 -11.01 26.51
CA GLY A 40 6.65 -11.33 27.63
C GLY A 40 7.38 -11.21 28.96
N ARG A 41 6.89 -10.38 29.88
CA ARG A 41 7.44 -10.31 31.24
C ARG A 41 6.94 -11.50 32.05
N GLY A 42 7.83 -12.44 32.37
CA GLY A 42 7.50 -13.62 33.18
C GLY A 42 6.77 -14.73 32.43
N VAL A 43 6.63 -14.62 31.10
CA VAL A 43 6.10 -15.69 30.23
C VAL A 43 7.02 -15.85 29.01
N PRO A 44 7.30 -17.09 28.57
CA PRO A 44 8.04 -17.32 27.34
C PRO A 44 7.30 -16.73 26.12
N GLY A 45 8.05 -16.06 25.25
CA GLY A 45 7.54 -15.58 23.95
C GLY A 45 7.34 -14.07 23.83
N PHE A 46 6.57 -13.68 22.83
CA PHE A 46 6.33 -12.29 22.43
C PHE A 46 4.83 -11.97 22.52
N LEU A 47 4.52 -10.75 22.96
CA LEU A 47 3.15 -10.24 23.07
C LEU A 47 3.00 -8.96 22.25
N LEU A 48 1.79 -8.69 21.74
CA LEU A 48 1.51 -7.43 21.07
C LEU A 48 1.70 -6.25 22.04
N VAL A 49 2.31 -5.18 21.55
CA VAL A 49 2.31 -3.88 22.24
C VAL A 49 0.87 -3.34 22.35
N PRO A 50 0.56 -2.46 23.31
CA PRO A 50 -0.79 -1.92 23.47
C PRO A 50 -1.37 -1.29 22.19
N GLU A 51 -0.54 -0.57 21.44
CA GLU A 51 -0.90 -0.02 20.14
C GLU A 51 -1.17 -1.11 19.09
N GLY A 52 -0.44 -2.23 19.15
CA GLY A 52 -0.68 -3.41 18.31
C GLY A 52 -2.04 -4.07 18.60
N TRP A 53 -2.41 -4.17 19.88
CA TRP A 53 -3.75 -4.61 20.28
C TRP A 53 -4.84 -3.65 19.80
N ALA A 54 -4.62 -2.34 19.94
CA ALA A 54 -5.57 -1.33 19.47
C ALA A 54 -5.75 -1.37 17.95
N LEU A 55 -4.64 -1.50 17.20
CA LEU A 55 -4.63 -1.68 15.74
C LEU A 55 -5.45 -2.90 15.32
N LEU A 56 -5.21 -4.06 15.97
CA LEU A 56 -5.96 -5.28 15.72
C LEU A 56 -7.45 -5.10 16.07
N GLY A 57 -7.75 -4.47 17.22
CA GLY A 57 -9.11 -4.17 17.65
C GLY A 57 -9.87 -3.32 16.63
N GLY A 58 -9.23 -2.29 16.08
CA GLY A 58 -9.81 -1.44 15.03
C GLY A 58 -10.11 -2.21 13.75
N ALA A 59 -9.17 -3.08 13.34
CA ALA A 59 -9.36 -3.93 12.18
C ALA A 59 -10.53 -4.92 12.38
N LEU A 60 -10.59 -5.60 13.53
CA LEU A 60 -11.68 -6.52 13.85
C LEU A 60 -13.04 -5.81 13.97
N ALA A 61 -13.06 -4.63 14.57
CA ALA A 61 -14.28 -3.80 14.67
C ALA A 61 -14.81 -3.44 13.28
N TYR A 62 -13.92 -3.06 12.35
CA TYR A 62 -14.31 -2.82 10.96
C TYR A 62 -14.85 -4.08 10.28
N LEU A 63 -14.17 -5.22 10.43
CA LEU A 63 -14.60 -6.48 9.80
C LEU A 63 -15.98 -6.90 10.30
N LEU A 64 -16.25 -6.74 11.61
CA LEU A 64 -17.56 -6.97 12.19
C LEU A 64 -18.60 -6.00 11.60
N TRP A 65 -18.30 -4.70 11.57
CA TRP A 65 -19.19 -3.69 10.97
C TRP A 65 -19.50 -4.02 9.50
N HIS A 66 -18.48 -4.32 8.69
CA HIS A 66 -18.63 -4.70 7.30
C HIS A 66 -19.51 -5.95 7.13
N ARG A 67 -19.34 -6.95 7.98
CA ARG A 67 -20.12 -8.20 7.95
C ARG A 67 -21.60 -7.99 8.27
N LEU A 68 -21.91 -7.05 9.16
CA LEU A 68 -23.27 -6.72 9.57
C LEU A 68 -23.96 -5.75 8.60
N ARG A 69 -23.24 -4.71 8.16
CA ARG A 69 -23.75 -3.67 7.27
C ARG A 69 -22.60 -3.04 6.48
N PRO A 70 -22.30 -3.54 5.26
CA PRO A 70 -21.19 -3.03 4.47
C PRO A 70 -21.38 -1.53 4.17
N PRO A 71 -20.38 -0.67 4.49
CA PRO A 71 -20.52 0.77 4.32
C PRO A 71 -20.22 1.19 2.88
N GLU A 72 -21.09 0.80 1.94
CA GLU A 72 -20.87 1.00 0.49
C GLU A 72 -20.67 2.47 0.10
N PHE A 73 -21.38 3.41 0.74
CA PHE A 73 -21.16 4.84 0.51
C PHE A 73 -19.75 5.28 0.94
N LEU A 74 -19.29 4.86 2.12
CA LEU A 74 -17.95 5.22 2.60
C LEU A 74 -16.87 4.68 1.67
N TYR A 75 -17.09 3.47 1.13
CA TYR A 75 -16.21 2.92 0.11
C TYR A 75 -16.17 3.81 -1.14
N THR A 76 -17.31 4.06 -1.80
CA THR A 76 -17.33 4.88 -3.01
C THR A 76 -16.77 6.29 -2.76
N PHE A 77 -17.12 6.89 -1.62
CA PHE A 77 -16.62 8.20 -1.23
C PHE A 77 -15.10 8.25 -1.09
N THR A 78 -14.53 7.34 -0.30
CA THR A 78 -13.07 7.30 -0.10
C THR A 78 -12.33 6.95 -1.38
N HIS A 79 -12.93 6.15 -2.26
CA HIS A 79 -12.39 5.81 -3.56
C HIS A 79 -12.24 7.05 -4.45
N GLU A 80 -13.34 7.75 -4.73
CA GLU A 80 -13.33 8.96 -5.56
C GLU A 80 -12.51 10.08 -4.91
N LEU A 81 -12.58 10.24 -3.59
CA LEU A 81 -11.79 11.23 -2.87
C LEU A 81 -10.28 10.98 -3.00
N THR A 82 -9.87 9.71 -3.07
CA THR A 82 -8.46 9.38 -3.27
C THR A 82 -7.99 9.73 -4.68
N HIS A 83 -8.81 9.48 -5.71
CA HIS A 83 -8.54 9.98 -7.06
C HIS A 83 -8.41 11.50 -7.08
N LEU A 84 -9.36 12.20 -6.46
CA LEU A 84 -9.38 13.64 -6.35
C LEU A 84 -8.08 14.17 -5.70
N ALA A 85 -7.71 13.61 -4.54
CA ALA A 85 -6.52 14.00 -3.81
C ALA A 85 -5.24 13.86 -4.66
N PHE A 86 -5.05 12.71 -5.31
CA PHE A 86 -3.89 12.48 -6.17
C PHE A 86 -3.92 13.34 -7.44
N ALA A 87 -5.09 13.62 -7.99
CA ALA A 87 -5.22 14.52 -9.11
C ALA A 87 -4.77 15.94 -8.76
N LEU A 88 -5.17 16.45 -7.59
CA LEU A 88 -4.73 17.75 -7.08
C LEU A 88 -3.22 17.79 -6.82
N LEU A 89 -2.66 16.76 -6.20
CA LEU A 89 -1.21 16.63 -5.98
C LEU A 89 -0.41 16.62 -7.30
N MET A 90 -1.03 16.14 -8.38
CA MET A 90 -0.44 16.08 -9.72
C MET A 90 -0.79 17.31 -10.59
N GLY A 91 -1.32 18.37 -9.99
CA GLY A 91 -1.65 19.63 -10.66
C GLY A 91 -2.77 19.51 -11.71
N LYS A 92 -3.68 18.53 -11.57
CA LYS A 92 -4.83 18.37 -12.47
C LYS A 92 -5.99 19.24 -12.00
N ARG A 93 -6.75 19.78 -12.96
CA ARG A 93 -7.98 20.54 -12.68
C ARG A 93 -9.14 19.57 -12.46
N VAL A 94 -10.00 19.92 -11.51
CA VAL A 94 -11.20 19.14 -11.15
C VAL A 94 -12.41 19.95 -11.60
N SER A 95 -13.24 19.36 -12.45
CA SER A 95 -14.45 20.01 -12.95
C SER A 95 -15.72 19.47 -12.30
N ARG A 96 -15.69 18.23 -11.79
CA ARG A 96 -16.85 17.59 -11.14
C ARG A 96 -16.37 16.57 -10.11
N PHE A 97 -17.04 16.53 -8.97
CA PHE A 97 -16.88 15.49 -7.95
C PHE A 97 -18.28 15.09 -7.46
N GLU A 98 -18.69 13.87 -7.79
CA GLU A 98 -19.99 13.33 -7.40
C GLU A 98 -19.84 11.94 -6.83
N VAL A 99 -20.51 11.69 -5.71
CA VAL A 99 -20.47 10.41 -5.01
C VAL A 99 -21.89 10.05 -4.60
N ALA A 100 -22.31 8.85 -5.00
CA ALA A 100 -23.50 8.18 -4.52
C ALA A 100 -23.14 6.80 -3.96
N ARG A 101 -24.12 6.10 -3.38
CA ARG A 101 -23.89 4.74 -2.88
C ARG A 101 -23.68 3.79 -4.07
N GLY A 102 -22.48 3.21 -4.19
CA GLY A 102 -22.16 2.23 -5.24
C GLY A 102 -21.77 2.83 -6.59
N SER A 103 -21.78 4.15 -6.74
CA SER A 103 -21.33 4.85 -7.96
C SER A 103 -20.72 6.20 -7.62
N GLY A 104 -19.56 6.51 -8.17
CA GLY A 104 -18.89 7.78 -8.00
C GLY A 104 -18.22 8.20 -9.30
N GLN A 105 -17.96 9.50 -9.42
CA GLN A 105 -17.22 10.05 -10.54
C GLN A 105 -16.44 11.29 -10.13
N VAL A 106 -15.15 11.30 -10.45
CA VAL A 106 -14.34 12.52 -10.52
C VAL A 106 -14.02 12.87 -11.98
N ALA A 107 -14.46 14.04 -12.43
CA ALA A 107 -14.08 14.58 -13.73
C ALA A 107 -12.80 15.42 -13.60
N LEU A 108 -11.75 14.97 -14.28
CA LEU A 108 -10.40 15.53 -14.22
C LEU A 108 -9.95 16.00 -15.60
N SER A 109 -9.10 17.04 -15.65
CA SER A 109 -8.48 17.52 -16.91
C SER A 109 -7.50 16.52 -17.54
N GLY A 110 -7.15 15.46 -16.81
CA GLY A 110 -6.31 14.36 -17.28
C GLY A 110 -6.01 13.37 -16.17
N THR A 111 -5.53 12.19 -16.51
CA THR A 111 -5.14 11.14 -15.55
C THR A 111 -3.79 10.51 -15.93
N ASN A 112 -3.21 9.76 -15.00
CA ASN A 112 -2.01 8.94 -15.18
C ASN A 112 -2.15 7.67 -14.30
N PRO A 113 -1.23 6.70 -14.40
CA PRO A 113 -1.33 5.48 -13.59
C PRO A 113 -1.32 5.71 -12.08
N LEU A 114 -0.61 6.72 -11.58
CA LEU A 114 -0.61 7.04 -10.13
C LEU A 114 -1.99 7.52 -9.68
N ILE A 115 -2.61 8.46 -10.40
CA ILE A 115 -3.97 8.94 -10.09
C ILE A 115 -4.98 7.80 -10.23
N THR A 116 -4.88 7.03 -11.31
CA THR A 116 -5.81 5.94 -11.64
C THR A 116 -5.71 4.79 -10.63
N LEU A 117 -4.52 4.50 -10.09
CA LEU A 117 -4.33 3.39 -9.15
C LEU A 117 -4.36 3.83 -7.68
N ALA A 118 -4.40 5.14 -7.39
CA ALA A 118 -4.33 5.68 -6.03
C ALA A 118 -5.32 5.06 -5.04
N PRO A 119 -6.61 4.89 -5.36
CA PRO A 119 -7.56 4.32 -4.40
C PRO A 119 -7.25 2.88 -3.99
N TYR A 120 -6.47 2.16 -4.81
CA TYR A 120 -6.16 0.75 -4.60
C TYR A 120 -4.89 0.55 -3.78
N PHE A 121 -3.99 1.54 -3.73
CA PHE A 121 -2.74 1.47 -2.95
C PHE A 121 -2.69 2.43 -1.76
N PHE A 122 -3.43 3.53 -1.78
CA PHE A 122 -3.35 4.55 -0.74
C PHE A 122 -4.53 4.41 0.24
N PRO A 123 -4.28 4.03 1.51
CA PRO A 123 -5.32 3.85 2.50
C PRO A 123 -5.72 5.20 3.11
N LEU A 124 -6.47 6.01 2.36
CA LEU A 124 -6.78 7.40 2.72
C LEU A 124 -7.23 7.60 4.17
N LEU A 125 -8.19 6.80 4.65
CA LEU A 125 -8.68 6.92 6.03
C LEU A 125 -7.61 6.57 7.08
N ALA A 126 -6.78 5.56 6.82
CA ALA A 126 -5.69 5.20 7.72
C ALA A 126 -4.60 6.29 7.75
N ALA A 127 -4.27 6.85 6.59
CA ALA A 127 -3.30 7.94 6.48
C ALA A 127 -3.79 9.19 7.22
N LEU A 128 -5.07 9.56 7.05
CA LEU A 128 -5.69 10.68 7.77
C LEU A 128 -5.74 10.42 9.28
N ALA A 129 -6.10 9.21 9.71
CA ALA A 129 -6.10 8.84 11.12
C ALA A 129 -4.70 8.93 11.74
N LEU A 130 -3.68 8.43 11.05
CA LEU A 130 -2.30 8.52 11.51
C LEU A 130 -1.81 9.96 11.60
N ALA A 131 -2.08 10.78 10.58
CA ALA A 131 -1.71 12.20 10.55
C ALA A 131 -2.42 12.98 11.67
N ALA A 132 -3.73 12.81 11.82
CA ALA A 132 -4.51 13.44 12.87
C ALA A 132 -4.03 13.02 14.27
N GLY A 133 -3.74 11.74 14.46
CA GLY A 133 -3.19 11.20 15.71
C GLY A 133 -1.81 11.76 16.05
N ALA A 134 -0.93 11.88 15.04
CA ALA A 134 0.38 12.48 15.20
C ALA A 134 0.28 13.96 15.60
N LEU A 135 -0.57 14.74 14.91
CA LEU A 135 -0.83 16.15 15.23
C LEU A 135 -1.43 16.31 16.63
N LEU A 136 -2.42 15.49 16.98
CA LEU A 136 -3.02 15.50 18.31
C LEU A 136 -1.98 15.16 19.39
N GLY A 137 -1.07 14.23 19.12
CA GLY A 137 0.03 13.87 20.01
C GLY A 137 1.04 14.99 20.28
N LEU A 138 1.11 16.02 19.41
CA LEU A 138 1.90 17.22 19.65
C LEU A 138 1.29 18.09 20.76
N ALA A 139 -0.04 18.13 20.85
CA ALA A 139 -0.78 18.91 21.83
C ALA A 139 -1.08 18.11 23.11
N VAL A 140 -1.39 16.82 22.97
CA VAL A 140 -1.86 15.94 24.06
C VAL A 140 -0.91 14.76 24.21
N ARG A 141 -0.05 14.80 25.22
CA ARG A 141 0.94 13.75 25.52
C ARG A 141 0.37 12.64 26.40
N ALA A 142 -0.77 12.08 26.01
CA ALA A 142 -1.43 11.02 26.76
C ALA A 142 -1.36 9.67 26.01
N PRO A 143 -1.08 8.54 26.69
CA PRO A 143 -0.98 7.22 26.05
C PRO A 143 -2.22 6.83 25.23
N TRP A 144 -3.41 7.21 25.69
CA TRP A 144 -4.66 6.91 25.00
C TRP A 144 -4.75 7.53 23.60
N VAL A 145 -4.04 8.62 23.32
CA VAL A 145 -3.98 9.21 21.96
C VAL A 145 -3.36 8.21 20.99
N ARG A 146 -2.29 7.53 21.41
CA ARG A 146 -1.62 6.50 20.60
C ARG A 146 -2.50 5.29 20.38
N TRP A 147 -3.22 4.84 21.41
CA TRP A 147 -4.16 3.72 21.29
C TRP A 147 -5.34 4.07 20.36
N LEU A 148 -5.93 5.26 20.52
CA LEU A 148 -7.01 5.74 19.66
C LEU A 148 -6.55 5.87 18.21
N THR A 149 -5.35 6.42 18.00
CA THR A 149 -4.73 6.53 16.67
C THR A 149 -4.56 5.16 16.05
N ALA A 150 -3.96 4.21 16.79
CA ALA A 150 -3.75 2.86 16.30
C ALA A 150 -5.07 2.13 15.98
N PHE A 151 -6.09 2.28 16.83
CA PHE A 151 -7.43 1.76 16.56
C PHE A 151 -8.04 2.34 15.27
N ALA A 152 -8.01 3.67 15.11
CA ALA A 152 -8.55 4.33 13.91
C ALA A 152 -7.78 3.95 12.64
N VAL A 153 -6.45 3.81 12.73
CA VAL A 153 -5.61 3.30 11.64
C VAL A 153 -5.98 1.86 11.30
N GLY A 154 -6.20 1.00 12.30
CA GLY A 154 -6.61 -0.39 12.09
C GLY A 154 -7.95 -0.50 11.37
N LEU A 155 -8.92 0.33 11.77
CA LEU A 155 -10.23 0.44 11.12
C LEU A 155 -10.09 0.89 9.66
N GLY A 156 -9.30 1.95 9.41
CA GLY A 156 -9.05 2.47 8.06
C GLY A 156 -8.29 1.49 7.15
N LEU A 157 -7.32 0.76 7.70
CA LEU A 157 -6.56 -0.26 6.98
C LEU A 157 -7.43 -1.46 6.62
N ALA A 158 -8.27 -1.95 7.54
CA ALA A 158 -9.17 -3.05 7.25
C ALA A 158 -10.22 -2.65 6.20
N LEU A 159 -10.72 -1.40 6.23
CA LEU A 159 -11.53 -0.85 5.15
C LEU A 159 -10.80 -0.90 3.82
N HIS A 160 -9.58 -0.37 3.76
CA HIS A 160 -8.80 -0.34 2.53
C HIS A 160 -8.54 -1.75 1.98
N VAL A 161 -8.10 -2.69 2.83
CA VAL A 161 -7.79 -4.07 2.41
C VAL A 161 -9.03 -4.80 1.88
N VAL A 162 -10.18 -4.70 2.56
CA VAL A 162 -11.42 -5.33 2.10
C VAL A 162 -11.84 -4.78 0.74
N MET A 163 -11.76 -3.47 0.55
CA MET A 163 -12.18 -2.83 -0.70
C MET A 163 -11.20 -3.09 -1.85
N THR A 164 -9.89 -3.04 -1.60
CA THR A 164 -8.87 -3.42 -2.58
C THR A 164 -9.02 -4.88 -2.99
N ARG A 165 -9.30 -5.81 -2.06
CA ARG A 165 -9.56 -7.21 -2.40
C ARG A 165 -10.77 -7.38 -3.31
N ARG A 166 -11.88 -6.67 -3.03
CA ARG A 166 -13.09 -6.70 -3.89
C ARG A 166 -12.78 -6.17 -5.29
N ALA A 167 -12.05 -5.06 -5.37
CA ALA A 167 -11.62 -4.48 -6.64
C ALA A 167 -10.74 -5.41 -7.47
N LEU A 168 -9.70 -6.00 -6.87
CA LEU A 168 -8.76 -6.90 -7.54
C LEU A 168 -9.43 -8.16 -8.12
N GLY A 169 -10.52 -8.62 -7.49
CA GLY A 169 -11.32 -9.75 -7.97
C GLY A 169 -12.37 -9.41 -9.03
N SER A 170 -12.49 -8.14 -9.44
CA SER A 170 -13.51 -7.65 -10.37
C SER A 170 -12.90 -7.02 -11.62
N ALA A 171 -13.71 -6.83 -12.68
CA ALA A 171 -13.29 -6.14 -13.89
C ALA A 171 -13.35 -4.61 -13.70
N GLN A 172 -12.39 -4.08 -12.94
CA GLN A 172 -12.29 -2.63 -12.70
C GLN A 172 -11.63 -1.91 -13.89
N PRO A 173 -12.29 -0.91 -14.50
CA PRO A 173 -11.74 -0.15 -15.62
C PRO A 173 -10.38 0.47 -15.31
N ASP A 174 -10.16 0.94 -14.08
CA ASP A 174 -8.90 1.56 -13.66
C ASP A 174 -7.73 0.58 -13.67
N ILE A 175 -7.95 -0.63 -13.14
CA ILE A 175 -6.95 -1.70 -13.10
C ILE A 175 -6.65 -2.18 -14.51
N ASP A 176 -7.71 -2.37 -15.33
CA ASP A 176 -7.58 -2.90 -16.68
C ASP A 176 -6.97 -1.90 -17.67
N ARG A 177 -7.03 -0.58 -17.39
CA ARG A 177 -6.46 0.48 -18.24
C ARG A 177 -4.95 0.34 -18.46
N GLY A 178 -4.19 0.00 -17.41
CA GLY A 178 -2.74 -0.24 -17.45
C GLY A 178 -2.36 -1.69 -17.77
N GLY A 179 -3.32 -2.60 -17.78
CA GLY A 179 -3.10 -4.03 -17.77
C GLY A 179 -2.86 -4.56 -16.37
N ARG A 180 -3.49 -5.70 -16.04
CA ARG A 180 -3.53 -6.24 -14.67
C ARG A 180 -2.17 -6.49 -14.05
N LEU A 181 -1.21 -7.05 -14.80
CA LEU A 181 0.13 -7.32 -14.28
C LEU A 181 0.80 -6.04 -13.76
N PHE A 182 0.83 -4.99 -14.59
CA PHE A 182 1.40 -3.70 -14.19
C PHE A 182 0.64 -3.08 -13.02
N SER A 183 -0.69 -3.04 -13.10
CA SER A 183 -1.52 -2.46 -12.05
C SER A 183 -1.35 -3.17 -10.71
N TRP A 184 -1.35 -4.51 -10.70
CA TRP A 184 -1.15 -5.30 -9.48
C TRP A 184 0.23 -5.09 -8.88
N THR A 185 1.29 -5.02 -9.69
CA THR A 185 2.64 -4.73 -9.19
C THR A 185 2.73 -3.34 -8.55
N VAL A 186 2.15 -2.32 -9.18
CA VAL A 186 2.11 -0.96 -8.59
C VAL A 186 1.29 -0.93 -7.31
N ILE A 187 0.14 -1.60 -7.28
CA ILE A 187 -0.71 -1.70 -6.09
C ILE A 187 0.02 -2.41 -4.95
N ALA A 188 0.71 -3.51 -5.22
CA ALA A 188 1.48 -4.25 -4.22
C ALA A 188 2.64 -3.40 -3.68
N LEU A 189 3.41 -2.76 -4.57
CA LEU A 189 4.54 -1.91 -4.19
C LEU A 189 4.10 -0.72 -3.34
N ALA A 190 3.24 0.14 -3.89
CA ALA A 190 2.82 1.35 -3.21
C ALA A 190 1.94 1.02 -2.00
N GLY A 191 1.10 -0.01 -2.08
CA GLY A 191 0.28 -0.48 -0.97
C GLY A 191 1.12 -0.99 0.19
N GLY A 192 2.18 -1.75 -0.08
CA GLY A 192 3.14 -2.16 0.95
C GLY A 192 3.78 -0.97 1.66
N VAL A 193 4.16 0.07 0.91
CA VAL A 193 4.73 1.30 1.48
C VAL A 193 3.70 2.05 2.33
N PHE A 194 2.53 2.38 1.78
CA PHE A 194 1.58 3.26 2.45
C PHE A 194 0.74 2.54 3.53
N ALA A 195 0.21 1.35 3.23
CA ALA A 195 -0.57 0.58 4.20
C ALA A 195 0.32 -0.06 5.27
N GLY A 196 1.45 -0.64 4.86
CA GLY A 196 2.43 -1.18 5.79
C GLY A 196 3.07 -0.09 6.64
N GLY A 197 3.46 1.03 6.02
CA GLY A 197 3.96 2.22 6.73
C GLY A 197 2.93 2.75 7.74
N ALA A 198 1.65 2.87 7.36
CA ALA A 198 0.61 3.32 8.28
C ALA A 198 0.46 2.39 9.51
N ALA A 199 0.49 1.08 9.30
CA ALA A 199 0.44 0.10 10.39
C ALA A 199 1.66 0.22 11.33
N LEU A 200 2.87 0.34 10.76
CA LEU A 200 4.11 0.50 11.52
C LEU A 200 4.15 1.83 12.28
N GLY A 201 3.69 2.92 11.66
CA GLY A 201 3.59 4.23 12.30
C GLY A 201 2.59 4.26 13.44
N ALA A 202 1.45 3.57 13.30
CA ALA A 202 0.47 3.42 14.36
C ALA A 202 1.01 2.64 15.57
N ALA A 203 1.73 1.53 15.33
CA ALA A 203 2.24 0.67 16.39
C ALA A 203 3.52 1.20 17.04
N GLY A 204 4.52 1.52 16.22
CA GLY A 204 5.88 1.88 16.65
C GLY A 204 6.27 3.34 16.45
N GLY A 205 5.35 4.19 15.99
CA GLY A 205 5.58 5.63 15.83
C GLY A 205 6.61 5.99 14.76
N ALA A 206 7.18 7.20 14.88
CA ALA A 206 8.16 7.72 13.93
C ALA A 206 9.45 6.88 13.86
N GLY A 207 9.84 6.24 14.96
CA GLY A 207 11.00 5.34 14.99
C GLY A 207 10.82 4.12 14.08
N ALA A 208 9.66 3.47 14.15
CA ALA A 208 9.35 2.35 13.27
C ALA A 208 9.26 2.77 11.80
N LEU A 209 8.71 3.95 11.50
CA LEU A 209 8.68 4.51 10.15
C LEU A 209 10.09 4.77 9.60
N ALA A 210 10.97 5.36 10.40
CA ALA A 210 12.35 5.63 10.00
C ALA A 210 13.14 4.33 9.76
N LEU A 211 12.99 3.34 10.64
CA LEU A 211 13.59 2.02 10.47
C LEU A 211 13.07 1.32 9.22
N PHE A 212 11.76 1.39 8.98
CA PHE A 212 11.15 0.83 7.77
C PHE A 212 11.70 1.50 6.50
N ALA A 213 11.75 2.83 6.45
CA ALA A 213 12.31 3.56 5.32
C ALA A 213 13.79 3.20 5.06
N GLY A 214 14.59 3.12 6.13
CA GLY A 214 15.98 2.69 6.04
C GLY A 214 16.14 1.26 5.52
N ARG A 215 15.30 0.34 5.97
CA ARG A 215 15.28 -1.04 5.46
C ARG A 215 14.83 -1.10 4.00
N VAL A 216 13.80 -0.36 3.60
CA VAL A 216 13.37 -0.31 2.19
C VAL A 216 14.53 0.12 1.30
N ALA A 217 15.28 1.16 1.68
CA ALA A 217 16.44 1.61 0.92
C ALA A 217 17.52 0.52 0.79
N GLY A 218 17.86 -0.17 1.88
CA GLY A 218 18.84 -1.26 1.86
C GLY A 218 18.38 -2.48 1.07
N GLU A 219 17.12 -2.89 1.25
CA GLU A 219 16.53 -4.02 0.54
C GLU A 219 16.36 -3.74 -0.96
N LEU A 220 16.09 -2.49 -1.36
CA LEU A 220 16.04 -2.09 -2.76
C LEU A 220 17.39 -2.30 -3.45
N VAL A 221 18.47 -1.82 -2.83
CA VAL A 221 19.83 -2.00 -3.36
C VAL A 221 20.15 -3.48 -3.48
N SER A 222 19.87 -4.27 -2.44
CA SER A 222 20.11 -5.71 -2.43
C SER A 222 19.32 -6.46 -3.50
N ALA A 223 18.02 -6.17 -3.62
CA ALA A 223 17.13 -6.84 -4.56
C ALA A 223 17.50 -6.54 -6.02
N TYR A 224 17.80 -5.28 -6.35
CA TYR A 224 18.21 -4.91 -7.71
C TYR A 224 19.62 -5.40 -8.04
N ALA A 225 20.56 -5.37 -7.09
CA ALA A 225 21.90 -5.94 -7.29
C ALA A 225 21.84 -7.45 -7.54
N TRP A 226 21.03 -8.18 -6.77
CA TRP A 226 20.81 -9.61 -7.00
C TRP A 226 20.19 -9.86 -8.38
N THR A 227 19.11 -9.15 -8.71
CA THR A 227 18.43 -9.29 -10.01
C THR A 227 19.39 -9.02 -11.18
N GLY A 228 20.21 -7.98 -11.08
CA GLY A 228 21.21 -7.65 -12.09
C GLY A 228 22.25 -8.76 -12.29
N ARG A 229 22.76 -9.35 -11.19
CA ARG A 229 23.72 -10.47 -11.26
C ARG A 229 23.11 -11.70 -11.96
N GLU A 230 21.90 -12.10 -11.57
CA GLU A 230 21.24 -13.27 -12.16
C GLU A 230 20.95 -13.06 -13.65
N LEU A 231 20.54 -11.86 -14.05
CA LEU A 231 20.34 -11.52 -15.46
C LEU A 231 21.65 -11.65 -16.26
N MET A 232 22.76 -11.15 -15.73
CA MET A 232 24.07 -11.27 -16.39
C MET A 232 24.53 -12.72 -16.52
N ILE A 233 24.31 -13.55 -15.50
CA ILE A 233 24.62 -14.99 -15.53
C ILE A 233 23.78 -15.68 -16.61
N GLY A 234 22.47 -15.42 -16.65
CA GLY A 234 21.56 -16.00 -17.64
C GLY A 234 21.92 -15.60 -19.08
N LEU A 235 22.25 -14.33 -19.29
CA LEU A 235 22.69 -13.83 -20.61
C LEU A 235 24.02 -14.47 -21.05
N GLY A 236 24.97 -14.63 -20.12
CA GLY A 236 26.24 -15.31 -20.39
C GLY A 236 26.03 -16.77 -20.81
N PHE A 237 25.15 -17.50 -20.13
CA PHE A 237 24.79 -18.88 -20.48
C PHE A 237 24.17 -18.99 -21.88
N LEU A 238 23.23 -18.09 -22.20
CA LEU A 238 22.58 -18.06 -23.52
C LEU A 238 23.56 -17.72 -24.64
N ALA A 239 24.44 -16.74 -24.43
CA ALA A 239 25.46 -16.37 -25.39
C ALA A 239 26.42 -17.54 -25.67
N GLY A 240 26.85 -18.26 -24.63
CA GLY A 240 27.68 -19.46 -24.78
C GLY A 240 27.01 -20.55 -25.61
N ARG A 241 25.71 -20.82 -25.39
CA ARG A 241 24.95 -21.80 -26.20
C ARG A 241 24.77 -21.38 -27.65
N LEU A 242 24.48 -20.10 -27.92
CA LEU A 242 24.33 -19.60 -29.28
C LEU A 242 25.65 -19.61 -30.05
N GLY A 243 26.76 -19.35 -29.36
CA GLY A 243 28.12 -19.47 -29.93
C GLY A 243 28.46 -20.91 -30.33
N ALA A 244 28.02 -21.91 -29.57
CA ALA A 244 28.25 -23.32 -29.86
C ALA A 244 27.40 -23.90 -31.02
N LEU A 245 26.38 -23.15 -31.48
CA LEU A 245 25.51 -23.53 -32.61
C LEU A 245 25.95 -22.91 -33.95
N ARG A 246 26.99 -22.07 -33.94
CA ARG A 246 27.60 -21.47 -35.13
C ARG A 246 28.88 -22.19 -35.47
#